data_AF-A0A4Q3A9Q7-F1
#
_entry.id   AF-A0A4Q3A9Q7-F1
#
_cell.length_a   1.000
_cell.length_b   1.000
_cell.length_c   1.000
_cell.angle_alpha   90.00
_cell.angle_beta   90.00
_cell.angle_gamma   90.00
#
_symmetry.space_group_name_H-M   'P 1'
#
loop_
_entity.id
_entity.type
_entity.pdbx_description
1 polymer ?
#
loop_
_entity_poly.entity_id
_entity_poly.type
_entity_poly.pdbx_seq_one_letter_code
_entity_poly.pdbx_strand_id
1 'polypeptide(L)'
;MKVTKVCCQGCGADLQVNASLRFVTCNYCQARLEIVHDSTVTHTNLLESIVTNTGKSARSLRILELQNDLERFEREWKTEQSKHKIFTGKRRPKALPTGFDNFGAGYIFGAFGLLALPVSFFIGGWAPMWAVVLLVSAFCLHYYAVKRETAYKKAEAAYMQRRYGVLQEIEEIRRS
;
A
#
# COMPACT_ATOMS: atom_id res chain seq x y z
N MET A 1 -41.28 43.85 19.24
CA MET A 1 -40.76 42.63 18.57
C MET A 1 -40.76 41.49 19.57
N LYS A 2 -41.35 40.33 19.26
CA LYS A 2 -41.42 39.19 20.18
C LYS A 2 -40.33 38.18 19.78
N VAL A 3 -39.34 38.01 20.65
CA VAL A 3 -38.24 37.05 20.45
C VAL A 3 -38.60 35.78 21.20
N THR A 4 -38.61 34.64 20.50
CA THR A 4 -38.87 33.33 21.09
C THR A 4 -37.56 32.55 21.14
N LYS A 5 -37.27 31.92 22.28
CA LYS A 5 -36.12 31.01 22.41
C LYS A 5 -36.54 29.61 21.96
N VAL A 6 -35.78 29.03 21.04
CA VAL A 6 -35.97 27.64 20.58
C VAL A 6 -34.63 26.92 20.61
N CYS A 7 -34.61 25.64 20.93
CA CYS A 7 -33.39 24.85 20.89
C CYS A 7 -33.20 24.25 19.49
N CYS A 8 -31.94 24.15 19.05
CA CYS A 8 -31.59 23.44 17.84
C CYS A 8 -31.80 21.93 18.03
N GLN A 9 -32.57 21.28 17.16
CA GLN A 9 -32.74 19.82 17.20
C GLN A 9 -31.47 19.02 16.89
N GLY A 10 -30.47 19.63 16.23
CA GLY A 10 -29.22 18.95 15.88
C GLY A 10 -28.15 18.94 16.99
N CYS A 11 -28.02 20.03 17.75
CA CYS A 11 -26.95 20.18 18.75
C CYS A 11 -27.41 20.70 20.11
N GLY A 12 -28.69 20.98 20.30
CA GLY A 12 -29.24 21.50 21.56
C GLY A 12 -28.93 22.97 21.87
N ALA A 13 -28.24 23.69 20.97
CA ALA A 13 -27.91 25.11 21.19
C ALA A 13 -29.15 26.01 21.22
N ASP A 14 -29.16 27.00 22.11
CA ASP A 14 -30.22 27.99 22.21
C ASP A 14 -30.17 28.98 21.04
N LEU A 15 -31.28 29.08 20.31
CA LEU A 15 -31.48 29.98 19.19
C LEU A 15 -32.55 31.02 19.56
N GLN A 16 -32.24 32.29 19.27
CA GLN A 16 -33.21 33.38 19.38
C GLN A 16 -33.82 33.60 18.01
N VAL A 17 -35.11 33.32 17.88
CA VAL A 17 -35.83 33.45 16.60
C VAL A 17 -36.92 34.50 16.72
N ASN A 18 -37.07 35.31 15.67
CA ASN A 18 -38.15 36.27 15.54
C ASN A 18 -39.37 35.57 14.93
N ALA A 19 -40.57 35.95 15.33
CA ALA A 19 -41.84 35.38 14.86
C ALA A 19 -42.09 35.51 13.34
N SER A 20 -41.30 36.33 12.64
CA SER A 20 -41.38 36.51 11.18
C SER A 20 -40.39 35.65 10.38
N LEU A 21 -39.48 34.93 11.04
CA LEU A 21 -38.41 34.18 10.37
C LEU A 21 -38.82 32.72 10.20
N ARG A 22 -38.89 32.27 8.94
CA ARG A 22 -39.20 30.86 8.59
C ARG A 22 -37.97 29.94 8.59
N PHE A 23 -36.79 30.49 8.37
CA PHE A 23 -35.54 29.74 8.29
C PHE A 23 -34.49 30.37 9.19
N VAL A 24 -33.75 29.53 9.91
CA VAL A 24 -32.60 29.95 10.73
C VAL A 24 -31.45 28.98 10.54
N THR A 25 -30.23 29.51 10.53
CA THR A 25 -29.01 28.70 10.53
C THR A 25 -28.45 28.68 11.95
N CYS A 26 -28.16 27.49 12.46
CA CYS A 26 -27.54 27.39 13.77
C CYS A 26 -26.07 27.85 13.72
N ASN A 27 -25.68 28.80 14.55
CA ASN A 27 -24.28 29.27 14.61
C ASN A 27 -23.30 28.18 15.11
N TYR A 28 -23.79 27.15 15.81
CA TYR A 28 -22.94 26.12 16.38
C TYR A 28 -22.72 24.94 15.42
N CYS A 29 -23.79 24.28 14.97
CA CYS A 29 -23.69 23.11 14.08
C CYS A 29 -23.84 23.45 12.58
N GLN A 30 -24.05 24.72 12.24
CA GLN A 30 -24.27 25.21 10.88
C GLN A 30 -25.44 24.51 10.15
N ALA A 31 -26.31 23.82 10.89
CA ALA A 31 -27.50 23.18 10.32
C ALA A 31 -28.54 24.24 9.95
N ARG A 32 -29.13 24.08 8.76
CA ARG A 32 -30.28 24.86 8.30
C ARG A 32 -31.55 24.25 8.88
N LEU A 33 -32.31 25.07 9.61
CA LEU A 33 -33.51 24.67 10.32
C LEU A 33 -34.71 25.46 9.76
N GLU A 34 -35.81 24.78 9.50
CA GLU A 34 -37.11 25.43 9.32
C GLU A 34 -37.77 25.61 10.68
N ILE A 35 -38.32 26.80 10.93
CA ILE A 35 -39.06 27.10 12.15
C ILE A 35 -40.54 26.86 11.85
N VAL A 36 -41.11 25.85 12.48
CA VAL A 36 -42.53 25.55 12.40
C VAL A 36 -43.22 26.16 13.62
N HIS A 37 -44.05 27.17 13.37
CA HIS A 37 -44.88 27.79 14.39
C HIS A 37 -46.22 27.03 14.47
N ASP A 38 -46.38 26.19 15.48
CA ASP A 38 -47.69 25.61 15.81
C ASP A 38 -48.42 26.49 16.82
N SER A 39 -49.75 26.35 16.88
CA SER A 39 -50.69 27.07 17.75
C SER A 39 -50.32 27.04 19.24
N THR A 40 -49.55 26.03 19.67
CA THR A 40 -49.15 25.83 21.07
C THR A 40 -47.63 25.80 21.29
N VAL A 41 -46.83 25.49 20.26
CA VAL A 41 -45.37 25.31 20.37
C VAL A 41 -44.67 25.73 19.09
N THR A 42 -43.57 26.48 19.21
CA THR A 42 -42.63 26.71 18.10
C THR A 42 -41.50 25.69 18.18
N HIS A 43 -41.31 24.88 17.13
CA HIS A 43 -40.23 23.89 17.05
C HIS A 43 -39.42 24.06 15.75
N THR A 44 -38.17 23.60 15.76
CA THR A 44 -37.31 23.62 14.57
C THR A 44 -37.34 22.24 13.89
N ASN A 45 -37.33 22.17 12.56
CA ASN A 45 -37.21 20.93 11.80
C ASN A 45 -35.97 20.99 10.90
N LEU A 46 -35.20 19.90 10.86
CA LEU A 46 -33.88 19.84 10.23
C LEU A 46 -34.02 19.39 8.78
N LEU A 47 -33.91 20.32 7.82
CA LEU A 47 -34.28 20.03 6.42
C LEU A 47 -33.19 19.36 5.57
N GLU A 48 -31.89 19.56 5.84
CA GLU A 48 -30.93 19.41 4.72
C GLU A 48 -29.48 18.99 5.05
N SER A 49 -29.13 18.57 6.28
CA SER A 49 -27.75 18.19 6.60
C SER A 49 -27.38 16.73 6.26
N ILE A 50 -28.35 15.90 5.84
CA ILE A 50 -28.16 14.46 5.65
C ILE A 50 -27.56 14.15 4.28
N VAL A 51 -27.95 14.87 3.22
CA VAL A 51 -27.50 14.55 1.84
C VAL A 51 -26.02 14.93 1.61
N THR A 52 -25.57 16.07 2.13
CA THR A 52 -24.19 16.57 1.95
C THR A 52 -23.17 15.78 2.77
N ASN A 53 -23.56 15.30 3.96
CA ASN A 53 -22.69 14.46 4.80
C ASN A 53 -22.63 13.01 4.31
N THR A 54 -23.69 12.49 3.68
CA THR A 54 -23.71 11.13 3.15
C THR A 54 -22.80 10.97 1.92
N GLY A 55 -22.78 11.96 1.02
CA GLY A 55 -21.86 11.95 -0.14
C GLY A 55 -20.37 12.02 0.24
N LYS A 56 -20.02 12.85 1.24
CA LYS A 56 -18.65 12.93 1.78
C LYS A 56 -18.27 11.68 2.58
N SER A 57 -19.22 11.04 3.24
CA SER A 57 -19.01 9.78 3.95
C SER A 57 -18.78 8.61 2.99
N ALA A 58 -19.56 8.50 1.91
CA ALA A 58 -19.38 7.47 0.89
C ALA A 58 -18.01 7.59 0.17
N ARG A 59 -17.55 8.82 -0.08
CA ARG A 59 -16.21 9.06 -0.64
C ARG A 59 -15.10 8.67 0.32
N SER A 60 -15.24 9.03 1.60
CA SER A 60 -14.28 8.68 2.64
C SER A 60 -14.18 7.16 2.85
N LEU A 61 -15.30 6.43 2.76
CA LEU A 61 -15.32 4.97 2.82
C LEU A 61 -14.58 4.33 1.64
N ARG A 62 -14.80 4.80 0.40
CA ARG A 62 -14.05 4.30 -0.77
C ARG A 62 -12.55 4.52 -0.63
N ILE A 63 -12.14 5.70 -0.17
CA ILE A 63 -10.71 5.99 0.06
C ILE A 63 -10.14 5.05 1.12
N LEU A 64 -10.89 4.75 2.18
CA LEU A 64 -10.46 3.84 3.24
C LEU A 64 -10.33 2.39 2.74
N GLU A 65 -11.26 1.94 1.89
CA GLU A 65 -11.19 0.62 1.24
C GLU A 65 -9.94 0.50 0.37
N LEU A 66 -9.68 1.50 -0.48
CA LEU A 66 -8.48 1.57 -1.33
C LEU A 66 -7.18 1.59 -0.51
N GLN A 67 -7.18 2.29 0.63
CA GLN A 67 -6.03 2.29 1.55
C GLN A 67 -5.80 0.91 2.19
N ASN A 68 -6.87 0.21 2.57
CA ASN A 68 -6.78 -1.14 3.14
C ASN A 68 -6.28 -2.14 2.10
N ASP A 69 -6.78 -2.06 0.86
CA ASP A 69 -6.29 -2.88 -0.24
C ASP A 69 -4.80 -2.62 -0.53
N LEU A 70 -4.36 -1.36 -0.49
CA LEU A 70 -2.94 -1.02 -0.61
C LEU A 70 -2.11 -1.65 0.51
N GLU A 71 -2.58 -1.58 1.76
CA GLU A 71 -1.89 -2.19 2.90
C GLU A 71 -1.82 -3.73 2.76
N ARG A 72 -2.89 -4.37 2.27
CA ARG A 72 -2.89 -5.81 1.98
C ARG A 72 -1.85 -6.15 0.92
N PHE A 73 -1.79 -5.40 -0.17
CA PHE A 73 -0.78 -5.59 -1.22
C PHE A 73 0.65 -5.37 -0.72
N GLU A 74 0.88 -4.40 0.16
CA GLU A 74 2.19 -4.19 0.77
C GLU A 74 2.62 -5.37 1.66
N ARG A 75 1.69 -5.97 2.42
CA ARG A 75 1.97 -7.17 3.22
C ARG A 75 2.30 -8.37 2.34
N GLU A 76 1.54 -8.58 1.27
CA GLU A 76 1.80 -9.63 0.29
C GLU A 76 3.18 -9.44 -0.36
N TRP A 77 3.51 -8.22 -0.78
CA TRP A 77 4.81 -7.91 -1.37
C TRP A 77 5.96 -8.12 -0.38
N LYS A 78 5.82 -7.74 0.89
CA LYS A 78 6.82 -8.04 1.94
C LYS A 78 7.03 -9.54 2.10
N THR A 79 5.97 -10.34 2.01
CA THR A 79 6.03 -11.80 2.07
C THR A 79 6.68 -12.37 0.81
N GLU A 80 6.41 -11.81 -0.36
CA GLU A 80 7.05 -12.23 -1.61
C GLU A 80 8.54 -11.90 -1.64
N GLN A 81 8.90 -10.71 -1.13
CA GLN A 81 10.31 -10.33 -0.93
C GLN A 81 11.02 -11.26 0.04
N SER A 82 10.39 -11.71 1.11
CA SER A 82 11.04 -12.59 2.09
C SER A 82 11.35 -13.97 1.49
N LYS A 83 10.50 -14.49 0.58
CA LYS A 83 10.81 -15.71 -0.20
C LYS A 83 12.05 -15.56 -1.08
N HIS A 84 12.28 -14.36 -1.61
CA HIS A 84 13.38 -14.08 -2.53
C HIS A 84 14.66 -13.60 -1.84
N LYS A 85 14.63 -13.25 -0.55
CA LYS A 85 15.84 -12.89 0.22
C LYS A 85 16.65 -14.14 0.57
N ILE A 86 17.98 -14.04 0.50
CA ILE A 86 18.88 -15.09 0.97
C ILE A 86 19.11 -14.85 2.47
N PHE A 87 18.73 -15.81 3.31
CA PHE A 87 19.07 -15.79 4.72
C PHE A 87 20.56 -16.10 4.88
N THR A 88 21.40 -15.06 4.79
CA THR A 88 22.76 -15.13 5.31
C THR A 88 22.68 -15.05 6.85
N GLY A 89 23.48 -15.89 7.52
CA GLY A 89 23.36 -16.16 8.95
C GLY A 89 23.36 -14.91 9.87
N LYS A 90 22.79 -15.13 11.06
CA LYS A 90 22.71 -14.25 12.25
C LYS A 90 22.95 -12.75 12.00
N ARG A 91 21.81 -12.05 11.91
CA ARG A 91 21.57 -10.61 12.09
C ARG A 91 21.50 -9.79 10.79
N ARG A 92 20.23 -9.51 10.46
CA ARG A 92 19.69 -8.59 9.46
C ARG A 92 19.58 -9.20 8.05
N PRO A 93 18.37 -9.23 7.46
CA PRO A 93 18.24 -9.53 6.03
C PRO A 93 19.00 -8.45 5.27
N LYS A 94 20.13 -8.80 4.66
CA LYS A 94 20.79 -7.90 3.71
C LYS A 94 19.90 -7.71 2.49
N ALA A 95 20.18 -6.59 1.82
CA ALA A 95 19.41 -5.99 0.76
C ALA A 95 18.94 -6.98 -0.32
N LEU A 96 17.91 -6.55 -1.06
CA LEU A 96 17.46 -7.16 -2.31
C LEU A 96 18.67 -7.62 -3.13
N PRO A 97 18.57 -8.70 -3.92
CA PRO A 97 19.66 -9.18 -4.77
C PRO A 97 20.05 -8.11 -5.81
N THR A 98 20.80 -7.10 -5.39
CA THR A 98 21.46 -6.13 -6.25
C THR A 98 22.64 -6.86 -6.86
N GLY A 99 22.81 -6.66 -8.17
CA GLY A 99 23.61 -7.49 -9.07
C GLY A 99 25.12 -7.51 -8.84
N PHE A 100 25.60 -7.34 -7.61
CA PHE A 100 26.98 -7.60 -7.22
C PHE A 100 27.09 -8.61 -6.06
N ASP A 101 26.14 -8.65 -5.13
CA ASP A 101 26.21 -9.52 -3.94
C ASP A 101 25.95 -11.01 -4.24
N ASN A 102 25.31 -11.34 -5.37
CA ASN A 102 25.08 -12.73 -5.81
C ASN A 102 26.12 -13.27 -6.80
N PHE A 103 27.10 -12.45 -7.22
CA PHE A 103 28.10 -12.85 -8.22
C PHE A 103 29.30 -13.59 -7.61
N GLY A 104 29.47 -13.55 -6.28
CA GLY A 104 30.67 -14.07 -5.62
C GLY A 104 30.89 -15.57 -5.82
N ALA A 105 29.90 -16.42 -5.55
CA ALA A 105 30.15 -17.87 -5.51
C ALA A 105 30.39 -18.47 -6.91
N GLY A 106 29.49 -18.22 -7.86
CA GLY A 106 29.56 -18.84 -9.20
C GLY A 106 30.81 -18.42 -9.99
N TYR A 107 31.21 -17.15 -9.91
CA TYR A 107 32.39 -16.66 -10.61
C TYR A 107 33.69 -17.18 -9.98
N ILE A 108 33.77 -17.26 -8.64
CA ILE A 108 34.94 -17.81 -7.95
C ILE A 108 35.12 -19.29 -8.31
N PHE A 109 34.06 -20.10 -8.22
CA PHE A 109 34.13 -21.52 -8.60
C PHE A 109 34.42 -21.71 -10.10
N GLY A 110 33.85 -20.88 -10.96
CA GLY A 110 34.11 -20.92 -12.41
C GLY A 110 35.56 -20.56 -12.75
N ALA A 111 36.08 -19.47 -12.19
CA ALA A 111 37.46 -19.04 -12.41
C ALA A 111 38.46 -20.06 -11.84
N PHE A 112 38.19 -20.60 -10.65
CA PHE A 112 39.02 -21.64 -10.05
C PHE A 112 38.98 -22.94 -10.87
N GLY A 113 37.81 -23.37 -11.31
CA GLY A 113 37.65 -24.55 -12.16
C GLY A 113 38.39 -24.41 -13.50
N LEU A 114 38.30 -23.23 -14.12
CA LEU A 114 39.00 -22.93 -15.39
C LEU A 114 40.53 -22.96 -15.22
N LEU A 115 41.06 -22.38 -14.14
CA LEU A 115 42.49 -22.39 -13.82
C LEU A 115 43.00 -23.77 -13.39
N ALA A 116 42.20 -24.54 -12.65
CA ALA A 116 42.56 -25.86 -12.15
C ALA A 116 42.56 -26.93 -13.25
N LEU A 117 41.79 -26.73 -14.32
CA LEU A 117 41.64 -27.72 -15.40
C LEU A 117 42.97 -28.11 -16.07
N PRO A 118 43.82 -27.18 -16.57
CA PRO A 118 45.11 -27.57 -17.15
C PRO A 118 46.05 -28.22 -16.14
N VAL A 119 46.09 -27.73 -14.89
CA VAL A 119 46.93 -28.29 -13.81
C VAL A 119 46.50 -29.72 -13.46
N SER A 120 45.20 -30.01 -13.50
CA SER A 120 44.66 -31.33 -13.18
C SER A 120 45.11 -32.43 -14.15
N PHE A 121 45.39 -32.10 -15.41
CA PHE A 121 45.94 -33.04 -16.39
C PHE A 121 47.39 -33.44 -16.11
N PHE A 122 48.17 -32.56 -15.47
CA PHE A 122 49.55 -32.88 -15.07
C PHE A 122 49.63 -33.73 -13.80
N ILE A 123 48.68 -33.57 -12.87
CA ILE A 123 48.62 -34.36 -11.62
C ILE A 123 48.11 -35.78 -11.89
N GLY A 124 47.26 -35.95 -12.91
CA GLY A 124 46.72 -37.25 -13.31
C GLY A 124 45.66 -37.81 -12.35
N GLY A 125 45.26 -39.06 -12.60
CA GLY A 125 44.21 -39.73 -11.83
C GLY A 125 42.83 -39.07 -12.00
N TRP A 126 42.09 -38.96 -10.90
CA TRP A 126 40.73 -38.40 -10.81
C TRP A 126 40.64 -36.87 -10.76
N ALA A 127 41.76 -36.14 -10.75
CA ALA A 127 41.76 -34.68 -10.64
C ALA A 127 40.99 -33.95 -11.78
N PRO A 128 41.08 -34.37 -13.06
CA PRO A 128 40.31 -33.74 -14.14
C PRO A 128 38.79 -33.87 -13.97
N MET A 129 38.31 -34.97 -13.39
CA MET A 129 36.89 -35.16 -13.13
C MET A 129 36.36 -34.13 -12.12
N TRP A 130 37.12 -33.86 -11.05
CA TRP A 130 36.75 -32.82 -10.08
C TRP A 130 36.75 -31.42 -10.67
N ALA A 131 37.70 -31.09 -11.55
CA ALA A 131 37.73 -29.81 -12.26
C ALA A 131 36.47 -29.61 -13.13
N VAL A 132 36.03 -30.66 -13.83
CA VAL A 132 34.77 -30.65 -14.61
C VAL A 132 33.56 -30.50 -13.70
N VAL A 133 33.49 -31.22 -12.58
CA VAL A 133 32.39 -31.10 -11.60
C VAL A 133 32.29 -29.67 -11.07
N LEU A 134 33.41 -29.03 -10.74
CA LEU A 134 33.43 -27.63 -10.28
C LEU A 134 32.90 -26.67 -11.36
N LEU A 135 33.31 -26.83 -12.62
CA LEU A 135 32.81 -26.01 -13.72
C LEU A 135 31.29 -26.18 -13.94
N VAL A 136 30.80 -27.43 -13.94
CA VAL A 136 29.36 -27.71 -14.07
C VAL A 136 28.59 -27.13 -12.88
N SER A 137 29.11 -27.27 -11.66
CA SER A 137 28.49 -26.70 -10.46
C SER A 137 28.42 -25.17 -10.53
N ALA A 138 29.49 -24.52 -11.00
CA ALA A 138 29.54 -23.07 -11.20
C ALA A 138 28.48 -22.61 -12.22
N PHE A 139 28.36 -23.32 -13.35
CA PHE A 139 27.36 -23.02 -14.37
C PHE A 139 25.93 -23.20 -13.85
N CYS A 140 25.65 -24.30 -13.14
CA CYS A 140 24.36 -24.55 -12.51
C CYS A 140 24.00 -23.44 -11.50
N LEU A 141 24.93 -23.09 -10.59
CA LEU A 141 24.71 -22.02 -9.61
C LEU A 141 24.44 -20.67 -10.29
N HIS A 142 25.18 -20.35 -11.35
CA HIS A 142 24.96 -19.14 -12.13
C HIS A 142 23.57 -19.13 -12.79
N TYR A 143 23.18 -20.23 -13.43
CA TYR A 143 21.86 -20.37 -14.05
C TYR A 143 20.72 -20.19 -13.03
N TYR A 144 20.82 -20.85 -11.86
CA TYR A 144 19.83 -20.69 -10.78
C TYR A 144 19.77 -19.26 -10.24
N ALA A 145 20.91 -18.58 -10.13
CA ALA A 145 20.97 -17.19 -9.69
C ALA A 145 20.24 -16.25 -10.68
N VAL A 146 20.51 -16.38 -11.98
CA VAL A 146 19.85 -15.58 -13.03
C VAL A 146 18.34 -15.85 -13.07
N LYS A 147 17.93 -17.11 -12.97
CA LYS A 147 16.50 -17.48 -12.94
C LYS A 147 15.78 -16.88 -11.73
N ARG A 148 16.44 -16.83 -10.58
CA ARG A 148 15.88 -16.20 -9.36
C ARG A 148 15.77 -14.69 -9.49
N GLU A 149 16.78 -14.03 -10.07
CA GLU A 149 16.76 -12.58 -10.28
C GLU A 149 15.65 -12.17 -11.26
N THR A 150 15.49 -12.90 -12.37
CA THR A 150 14.42 -12.64 -13.34
C THR A 150 13.03 -12.87 -12.75
N ALA A 151 12.85 -13.92 -11.96
CA ALA A 151 11.61 -14.15 -11.22
C ALA A 151 11.29 -13.00 -10.26
N TYR A 152 12.30 -12.51 -9.53
CA TYR A 152 12.15 -11.38 -8.63
C TYR A 152 11.77 -10.09 -9.38
N LYS A 153 12.50 -9.74 -10.44
CA LYS A 153 12.20 -8.55 -11.27
C LYS A 153 10.81 -8.60 -11.88
N LYS A 154 10.35 -9.78 -12.32
CA LYS A 154 9.00 -9.96 -12.83
C LYS A 154 7.94 -9.74 -11.75
N ALA A 155 8.16 -10.26 -10.54
CA ALA A 155 7.27 -10.05 -9.41
C ALA A 155 7.24 -8.57 -8.98
N GLU A 156 8.39 -7.90 -8.97
CA GLU A 156 8.52 -6.47 -8.66
C GLU A 156 7.78 -5.59 -9.68
N ALA A 157 7.95 -5.87 -10.98
CA ALA A 157 7.26 -5.14 -12.04
C ALA A 157 5.73 -5.29 -11.90
N ALA A 158 5.25 -6.50 -11.63
CA ALA A 158 3.82 -6.76 -11.41
C ALA A 158 3.27 -6.01 -10.17
N TYR A 159 4.05 -5.95 -9.09
CA TYR A 159 3.70 -5.19 -7.90
C TYR A 159 3.62 -3.69 -8.18
N MET A 160 4.63 -3.13 -8.84
CA MET A 160 4.65 -1.70 -9.18
C MET A 160 3.46 -1.31 -10.05
N GLN A 161 3.14 -2.13 -11.07
CA GLN A 161 1.99 -1.88 -11.95
C GLN A 161 0.66 -1.82 -11.17
N ARG A 162 0.43 -2.78 -10.24
CA ARG A 162 -0.78 -2.77 -9.39
C ARG A 162 -0.83 -1.55 -8.48
N ARG A 163 0.30 -1.20 -7.86
CA ARG A 163 0.41 -0.05 -6.95
C ARG A 163 0.07 1.26 -7.68
N TYR A 164 0.57 1.45 -8.90
CA TYR A 164 0.26 2.64 -9.69
C TYR A 164 -1.24 2.74 -10.01
N GLY A 165 -1.89 1.61 -10.32
CA GLY A 165 -3.35 1.58 -10.57
C GLY A 165 -4.16 2.06 -9.37
N VAL A 166 -3.88 1.53 -8.18
CA VAL A 166 -4.59 1.93 -6.94
C VAL A 166 -4.33 3.41 -6.60
N LEU A 167 -3.10 3.90 -6.77
CA LEU A 167 -2.79 5.31 -6.53
C LEU A 167 -3.52 6.24 -7.49
N GLN A 168 -3.61 5.87 -8.77
CA GLN A 168 -4.33 6.64 -9.77
C GLN A 168 -5.83 6.72 -9.43
N GLU A 169 -6.44 5.60 -9.01
CA GLU A 169 -7.85 5.56 -8.61
C GLU A 169 -8.13 6.46 -7.39
N ILE A 170 -7.22 6.47 -6.40
CA ILE A 170 -7.32 7.39 -5.25
C ILE A 170 -7.24 8.85 -5.70
N GLU A 171 -6.34 9.19 -6.64
CA GLU A 171 -6.21 10.55 -7.16
C GLU A 171 -7.43 11.00 -7.98
N GLU A 172 -8.05 10.09 -8.74
CA GLU A 172 -9.29 10.35 -9.47
C GLU A 172 -10.45 10.63 -8.50
N ILE A 173 -10.62 9.80 -7.47
CA ILE A 173 -11.66 10.01 -6.44
C ILE A 173 -11.43 11.31 -5.65
N ARG A 174 -10.16 11.68 -5.38
CA ARG A 174 -9.81 12.93 -4.71
C ARG A 174 -10.14 14.16 -5.57
N ARG A 175 -10.04 14.06 -6.90
CA ARG A 175 -10.32 15.16 -7.85
C ARG A 175 -11.81 15.33 -8.16
N SER A 176 -12.60 14.25 -8.14
CA SER A 176 -14.07 14.29 -8.23
C SER A 176 -14.70 14.91 -6.98
#